data_AF-A0A171KSG5-F1
#
_entry.id   AF-A0A171KSG5-F1
#
_cell.length_a   1.000
_cell.length_b   1.000
_cell.length_c   1.000
_cell.angle_alpha   90.00
_cell.angle_beta   90.00
_cell.angle_gamma   90.00
#
_symmetry.space_group_name_H-M   'P 1'
#
loop_
_entity.id
_entity.type
_entity.pdbx_description
1 polymer ?
#
loop_
_entity_poly.entity_id
_entity_poly.type
_entity_poly.pdbx_seq_one_letter_code
_entity_poly.pdbx_strand_id
1 'polypeptide(L)'
;MALTDKKRKFVAALQSGLSGAKAAVAAGYSEKTASQAASRLVKDKDVQDALKRKEVVEQAKAEAKAAGREVNLPDLGKMFSDPREFLKALMNDPNEDMKLRVDAAKALMPYEHTRKGEGGKKDAKQDAAGKVMQGRFAVPSAPGIQ
;
A
#
# COMPACT_ATOMS: atom_id res chain seq x y z
N MET A 1 10.64 -2.05 14.53
CA MET A 1 11.49 -2.69 13.49
C MET A 1 10.53 -3.43 12.56
N ALA A 2 10.79 -3.57 11.25
CA ALA A 2 9.82 -4.24 10.37
C ALA A 2 9.53 -5.68 10.86
N LEU A 3 8.27 -6.12 10.83
CA LEU A 3 7.89 -7.47 11.26
C LEU A 3 8.77 -8.53 10.58
N THR A 4 9.50 -9.30 11.37
CA THR A 4 10.26 -10.45 10.87
C THR A 4 9.29 -11.46 10.22
N ASP A 5 9.76 -12.25 9.25
CA ASP A 5 8.89 -13.21 8.54
C ASP A 5 8.16 -14.17 9.48
N LYS A 6 8.79 -14.57 10.59
CA LYS A 6 8.17 -15.43 11.60
C LYS A 6 7.04 -14.71 12.37
N LYS A 7 7.21 -13.42 12.70
CA LYS A 7 6.14 -12.61 13.32
C LYS A 7 4.94 -12.46 12.38
N ARG A 8 5.18 -12.28 11.07
CA ARG A 8 4.09 -12.21 10.06
C ARG A 8 3.31 -13.52 9.97
N LYS A 9 4.00 -14.65 9.91
CA LYS A 9 3.37 -15.98 9.91
C LYS A 9 2.58 -16.25 11.20
N PHE A 10 3.08 -15.80 12.34
CA PHE A 10 2.36 -15.91 13.62
C PHE A 10 1.06 -15.09 13.61
N VAL A 11 1.11 -13.85 13.13
CA VAL A 11 -0.09 -13.01 12.98
C VAL A 11 -1.08 -13.61 11.97
N ALA A 12 -0.60 -14.18 10.86
CA ALA A 12 -1.44 -14.87 9.89
C ALA A 12 -2.09 -16.14 10.49
N ALA A 13 -1.38 -16.89 11.31
CA ALA A 13 -1.93 -18.05 12.00
C ALA A 13 -3.00 -17.66 13.05
N LEU A 14 -2.80 -16.54 13.77
CA LEU A 14 -3.83 -15.96 14.64
C LEU A 14 -5.11 -15.61 13.87
N GLN A 15 -4.96 -15.16 12.62
CA GLN A 15 -6.08 -14.81 11.75
C GLN A 15 -6.81 -16.02 11.17
N SER A 16 -6.09 -17.12 10.92
CA SER A 16 -6.71 -18.37 10.51
C SER A 16 -7.42 -19.10 11.66
N GLY A 17 -7.54 -18.46 12.84
CA GLY A 17 -8.22 -19.00 14.02
C GLY A 17 -7.35 -19.90 14.90
N LEU A 18 -6.06 -20.05 14.60
CA LEU A 18 -5.14 -20.78 15.47
C LEU A 18 -4.67 -19.84 16.57
N SER A 19 -4.62 -20.29 17.82
CA SER A 19 -4.19 -19.46 18.95
C SER A 19 -2.99 -20.07 19.69
N GLY A 20 -2.25 -19.21 20.40
CA GLY A 20 -1.19 -19.62 21.32
C GLY A 20 -0.13 -20.51 20.69
N ALA A 21 0.10 -21.67 21.30
CA ALA A 21 1.14 -22.61 20.86
C ALA A 21 0.91 -23.11 19.43
N LYS A 22 -0.33 -23.34 19.00
CA LYS A 22 -0.64 -23.82 17.64
C LYS A 22 -0.27 -22.77 16.58
N ALA A 23 -0.51 -21.50 16.87
CA ALA A 23 -0.09 -20.41 15.99
C ALA A 23 1.43 -20.29 15.89
N ALA A 24 2.16 -20.52 16.99
CA ALA A 24 3.62 -20.52 16.98
C ALA A 24 4.20 -21.72 16.19
N VAL A 25 3.59 -22.90 16.29
CA VAL A 25 4.00 -24.05 15.46
C VAL A 25 3.77 -23.76 13.98
N ALA A 26 2.60 -23.23 13.61
CA ALA A 26 2.31 -22.83 12.23
C ALA A 26 3.28 -21.74 11.70
N ALA A 27 3.78 -20.87 12.59
CA ALA A 27 4.78 -19.87 12.27
C ALA A 27 6.22 -20.41 12.15
N GLY A 28 6.44 -21.70 12.42
CA GLY A 28 7.74 -22.37 12.31
C GLY A 28 8.59 -22.33 13.58
N TYR A 29 7.97 -22.20 14.76
CA TYR A 29 8.64 -22.40 16.05
C TYR A 29 8.58 -23.88 16.46
N SER A 30 9.61 -24.36 17.17
CA SER A 30 9.67 -25.75 17.65
C SER A 30 8.50 -26.03 18.59
N GLU A 31 7.85 -27.19 18.43
CA GLU A 31 6.69 -27.60 19.24
C GLU A 31 7.00 -27.56 20.75
N LYS A 32 8.21 -27.97 21.12
CA LYS A 32 8.67 -28.00 22.52
C LYS A 32 8.72 -26.61 23.16
N THR A 33 8.91 -25.56 22.37
CA THR A 33 9.03 -24.17 22.85
C THR A 33 7.93 -23.25 22.35
N ALA A 34 6.98 -23.79 21.55
CA ALA A 34 5.94 -23.02 20.89
C ALA A 34 5.07 -22.22 21.87
N SER A 35 4.74 -22.79 23.04
CA SER A 35 3.96 -22.10 24.07
C SER A 35 4.70 -20.87 24.66
N GLN A 36 6.00 -21.01 24.93
CA GLN A 36 6.82 -19.91 25.44
C GLN A 36 7.07 -18.85 24.36
N ALA A 37 7.30 -19.27 23.11
CA ALA A 37 7.43 -18.36 21.98
C ALA A 37 6.14 -17.58 21.73
N ALA A 38 4.98 -18.23 21.76
CA ALA A 38 3.68 -17.58 21.62
C ALA A 38 3.45 -16.53 22.70
N SER A 39 3.75 -16.85 23.96
CA SER A 39 3.61 -15.92 25.09
C SER A 39 4.46 -14.65 24.93
N ARG A 40 5.65 -14.77 24.33
CA ARG A 40 6.53 -13.62 24.02
C ARG A 40 6.00 -12.83 22.82
N LEU A 41 5.58 -13.51 21.76
CA LEU A 41 5.07 -12.89 20.54
C LEU A 41 3.77 -12.13 20.77
N VAL A 42 2.86 -12.62 21.62
CA VAL A 42 1.62 -11.91 21.96
C VAL A 42 1.88 -10.59 22.69
N LYS A 43 2.98 -10.49 23.45
CA LYS A 43 3.38 -9.27 24.17
C LYS A 43 4.30 -8.37 23.35
N ASP A 44 4.75 -8.82 22.19
CA ASP A 44 5.67 -8.07 21.35
C ASP A 44 4.95 -6.89 20.69
N LYS A 45 5.53 -5.69 20.81
CA LYS A 45 4.91 -4.46 20.32
C LYS A 45 4.65 -4.48 18.82
N ASP A 46 5.55 -5.04 18.03
CA ASP A 46 5.35 -5.10 16.57
C ASP A 46 4.16 -6.03 16.23
N VAL A 47 4.01 -7.15 16.94
CA VAL A 47 2.89 -8.09 16.75
C VAL A 47 1.57 -7.45 17.16
N GLN A 48 1.55 -6.73 18.28
CA GLN A 48 0.37 -5.99 18.74
C GLN A 48 -0.01 -4.86 17.78
N ASP A 49 0.96 -4.10 17.29
CA ASP A 49 0.72 -3.03 16.31
C ASP A 49 0.20 -3.60 14.99
N ALA A 50 0.67 -4.78 14.56
CA ALA A 50 0.15 -5.46 13.37
C ALA A 50 -1.28 -5.96 13.54
N LEU A 51 -1.64 -6.46 14.72
CA LEU A 51 -3.02 -6.83 15.06
C LEU A 51 -3.92 -5.60 15.07
N LYS A 52 -3.53 -4.54 15.78
CA LYS A 52 -4.28 -3.27 15.84
C LYS A 52 -4.49 -2.62 14.48
N ARG A 53 -3.46 -2.56 13.64
CA ARG A 53 -3.59 -2.02 12.27
C ARG A 53 -4.65 -2.78 11.48
N LYS A 54 -4.70 -4.12 11.64
CA LYS A 54 -5.70 -4.93 10.96
C LYS A 54 -7.08 -4.82 11.60
N GLU A 55 -7.20 -4.67 12.92
CA GLU A 55 -8.48 -4.35 13.57
C GLU A 55 -9.04 -3.02 13.09
N VAL A 56 -8.19 -1.99 12.93
CA VAL A 56 -8.60 -0.70 12.34
C VAL A 56 -9.05 -0.88 10.88
N VAL A 57 -8.37 -1.73 10.10
CA VAL A 57 -8.79 -2.01 8.72
C VAL A 57 -10.11 -2.79 8.67
N GLU A 58 -10.30 -3.79 9.53
CA GLU A 58 -11.55 -4.55 9.62
C GLU A 58 -12.70 -3.70 10.17
N GLN A 59 -12.44 -2.80 11.13
CA GLN A 59 -13.41 -1.80 11.60
C GLN A 59 -13.76 -0.82 10.51
N ALA A 60 -12.78 -0.24 9.81
CA ALA A 60 -13.02 0.64 8.68
C ALA A 60 -13.79 -0.08 7.55
N LYS A 61 -13.54 -1.38 7.34
CA LYS A 61 -14.26 -2.21 6.38
C LYS A 61 -15.70 -2.51 6.83
N ALA A 62 -15.91 -2.73 8.12
CA ALA A 62 -17.23 -2.89 8.72
C ALA A 62 -18.04 -1.57 8.70
N GLU A 63 -17.40 -0.44 8.98
CA GLU A 63 -17.98 0.90 8.90
C GLU A 63 -18.29 1.29 7.45
N ALA A 64 -17.43 0.93 6.49
CA ALA A 64 -17.72 1.07 5.06
C ALA A 64 -18.94 0.23 4.66
N LYS A 65 -18.99 -1.03 5.11
CA LYS A 65 -20.13 -1.94 4.89
C LYS A 65 -21.42 -1.41 5.53
N ALA A 66 -21.35 -0.82 6.72
CA ALA A 66 -22.49 -0.22 7.42
C ALA A 66 -22.95 1.09 6.76
N ALA A 67 -22.03 1.85 6.17
CA ALA A 67 -22.32 3.04 5.37
C ALA A 67 -22.80 2.72 3.93
N GLY A 68 -23.07 1.46 3.61
CA GLY A 68 -23.52 1.03 2.27
C GLY A 68 -22.44 1.13 1.19
N ARG A 69 -21.18 1.44 1.55
CA ARG A 69 -20.02 1.23 0.69
C ARG A 69 -19.59 -0.21 0.88
N GLU A 70 -20.24 -1.13 0.18
CA GLU A 70 -19.68 -2.47 0.02
C GLU A 70 -18.27 -2.35 -0.55
N VAL A 71 -17.26 -2.58 0.29
CA VAL A 71 -15.94 -3.01 -0.16
C VAL A 71 -16.07 -4.48 -0.55
N ASN A 72 -16.91 -4.74 -1.55
CA ASN A 72 -16.65 -5.84 -2.44
C ASN A 72 -15.37 -5.44 -3.11
N LEU A 73 -14.25 -6.05 -2.72
CA LEU A 73 -13.11 -6.04 -3.61
C LEU A 73 -13.64 -6.77 -4.85
N PRO A 74 -13.96 -6.07 -5.94
CA PRO A 74 -14.25 -6.76 -7.18
C PRO A 74 -13.06 -7.66 -7.46
N ASP A 75 -13.29 -8.71 -8.21
CA ASP A 75 -12.23 -9.28 -9.04
C ASP A 75 -11.54 -8.09 -9.75
N LEU A 76 -10.35 -7.67 -9.32
CA LEU A 76 -9.77 -6.39 -9.78
C LEU A 76 -9.65 -6.39 -11.32
N GLY A 77 -9.54 -7.57 -11.94
CA GLY A 77 -9.57 -7.76 -13.39
C GLY A 77 -10.92 -7.46 -14.08
N LYS A 78 -12.00 -7.23 -13.33
CA LYS A 78 -13.33 -6.85 -13.85
C LYS A 78 -13.68 -5.37 -13.63
N MET A 79 -13.02 -4.69 -12.69
CA MET A 79 -13.25 -3.24 -12.46
C MET A 79 -12.26 -2.35 -13.20
N PHE A 80 -11.07 -2.84 -13.51
CA PHE A 80 -10.07 -2.08 -14.24
C PHE A 80 -9.92 -2.63 -15.64
N SER A 81 -10.47 -1.90 -16.62
CA SER A 81 -10.22 -2.14 -18.04
C SER A 81 -8.77 -1.82 -18.40
N ASP A 82 -8.18 -0.86 -17.68
CA ASP A 82 -6.82 -0.38 -17.88
C ASP A 82 -5.84 -1.02 -16.90
N PRO A 83 -4.82 -1.76 -17.39
CA PRO A 83 -3.82 -2.43 -16.55
C PRO A 83 -3.06 -1.49 -15.62
N ARG A 84 -2.91 -0.21 -15.99
CA ARG A 84 -2.25 0.80 -15.15
C ARG A 84 -3.06 1.09 -13.88
N GLU A 85 -4.37 1.25 -14.01
CA GLU A 85 -5.25 1.57 -12.87
C GLU A 85 -5.33 0.39 -11.90
N PHE A 86 -5.36 -0.83 -12.45
CA PHE A 86 -5.23 -2.06 -11.67
C PHE A 86 -3.95 -2.06 -10.83
N LEU A 87 -2.79 -1.82 -11.44
CA LEU A 87 -1.51 -1.84 -10.73
C LEU A 87 -1.41 -0.72 -9.69
N LYS A 88 -2.06 0.42 -9.95
CA LYS A 88 -2.10 1.56 -9.01
C LYS A 88 -2.98 1.25 -7.82
N ALA A 89 -4.13 0.63 -8.03
CA ALA A 89 -4.99 0.13 -6.97
C ALA A 89 -4.26 -0.95 -6.13
N LEU A 90 -3.61 -1.90 -6.81
CA LEU A 90 -2.87 -2.99 -6.17
C LEU A 90 -1.73 -2.49 -5.29
N MET A 91 -0.93 -1.52 -5.77
CA MET A 91 0.16 -0.92 -5.01
C MET A 91 -0.33 -0.21 -3.74
N ASN A 92 -1.51 0.43 -3.81
CA ASN A 92 -2.07 1.22 -2.73
C ASN A 92 -2.88 0.41 -1.70
N ASP A 93 -3.16 -0.87 -1.96
CA ASP A 93 -3.92 -1.72 -1.05
C ASP A 93 -3.06 -2.16 0.17
N PRO A 94 -3.38 -1.73 1.40
CA PRO A 94 -2.61 -2.11 2.58
C PRO A 94 -2.72 -3.60 2.92
N ASN A 95 -3.77 -4.29 2.46
CA ASN A 95 -4.06 -5.69 2.74
C ASN A 95 -3.33 -6.66 1.82
N GLU A 96 -2.87 -6.19 0.67
CA GLU A 96 -2.18 -7.03 -0.32
C GLU A 96 -0.73 -7.33 0.09
N ASP A 97 -0.16 -8.42 -0.41
CA ASP A 97 1.22 -8.78 -0.06
C ASP A 97 2.22 -7.67 -0.47
N MET A 98 3.21 -7.42 0.39
CA MET A 98 4.22 -6.39 0.17
C MET A 98 5.01 -6.63 -1.13
N LYS A 99 5.25 -7.89 -1.52
CA LYS A 99 5.96 -8.21 -2.77
C LYS A 99 5.10 -7.90 -3.98
N LEU A 100 3.80 -8.19 -3.94
CA LEU A 100 2.86 -7.84 -5.02
C LEU A 100 2.75 -6.33 -5.20
N ARG A 101 2.70 -5.58 -4.10
CA ARG A 101 2.73 -4.10 -4.15
C ARG A 101 4.00 -3.55 -4.77
N VAL A 102 5.16 -4.11 -4.40
CA VAL A 102 6.46 -3.70 -4.94
C VAL A 102 6.60 -4.08 -6.41
N ASP A 103 6.06 -5.22 -6.82
CA ASP A 103 6.04 -5.64 -8.23
C ASP A 103 5.16 -4.71 -9.07
N ALA A 104 3.97 -4.37 -8.57
CA ALA A 104 3.09 -3.40 -9.20
C ALA A 104 3.74 -2.01 -9.32
N ALA A 105 4.41 -1.55 -8.26
CA ALA A 105 5.18 -0.31 -8.28
C ALA A 105 6.28 -0.34 -9.34
N LYS A 106 7.06 -1.44 -9.42
CA LYS A 106 8.11 -1.62 -10.44
C LYS A 106 7.55 -1.60 -11.85
N ALA A 107 6.40 -2.25 -12.07
CA ALA A 107 5.72 -2.26 -13.35
C ALA A 107 5.20 -0.88 -13.75
N LEU A 108 4.80 -0.03 -12.78
CA LEU A 108 4.36 1.35 -13.00
C LEU A 108 5.48 2.38 -13.13
N MET A 109 6.67 2.13 -12.57
CA MET A 109 7.80 3.09 -12.60
C MET A 109 8.17 3.61 -14.01
N PRO A 110 8.20 2.78 -15.07
CA PRO A 110 8.51 3.25 -16.43
C PRO A 110 7.42 4.13 -17.05
N TYR A 111 6.24 4.19 -16.43
CA TYR A 111 5.03 4.79 -17.00
C TYR A 111 4.50 5.99 -16.21
N GLU A 112 4.83 6.13 -14.92
CA GLU A 112 4.56 7.36 -14.13
C GLU A 112 5.71 8.38 -14.20
N HIS A 113 6.93 7.92 -14.52
CA HIS A 113 8.00 8.76 -15.00
C HIS A 113 8.19 8.45 -16.48
N THR A 114 7.93 9.41 -17.37
CA THR A 114 8.23 9.27 -18.79
C THR A 114 9.59 8.60 -18.94
N ARG A 115 9.66 7.49 -19.69
CA ARG A 115 10.95 6.89 -20.07
C ARG A 115 11.81 8.04 -20.55
N LYS A 116 12.91 8.30 -19.82
CA LYS A 116 13.84 9.41 -20.01
C LYS A 116 14.63 9.23 -21.32
N GLY A 117 13.91 9.15 -22.44
CA GLY A 117 14.37 8.74 -23.76
C GLY A 117 13.33 8.91 -24.88
N GLU A 118 12.02 8.94 -24.59
CA GLU A 118 10.96 9.13 -25.61
C GLU A 118 10.28 10.53 -25.56
N GLY A 119 10.61 11.36 -24.58
CA GLY A 119 10.21 12.77 -24.56
C GLY A 119 11.14 13.60 -25.46
N GLY A 120 10.81 13.70 -26.74
CA GLY A 120 11.52 14.57 -27.69
C GLY A 120 11.60 16.00 -27.15
N LYS A 121 12.66 16.73 -27.52
CA LYS A 121 13.02 18.11 -27.09
C LYS A 121 11.89 19.17 -27.07
N LYS A 122 10.67 18.86 -27.53
CA LYS A 122 9.48 19.72 -27.49
C LYS A 122 8.82 19.76 -26.10
N ASP A 123 8.62 18.63 -25.43
CA ASP A 123 7.87 18.62 -24.16
C ASP A 123 8.67 19.23 -23.01
N ALA A 124 9.99 18.97 -22.97
CA ALA A 124 10.89 19.60 -22.02
C ALA A 124 10.94 21.14 -22.16
N LYS A 125 10.70 21.68 -23.37
CA LYS A 125 10.58 23.13 -23.58
C LYS A 125 9.25 23.69 -23.09
N GLN A 126 8.16 22.94 -23.20
CA GLN A 126 6.84 23.38 -22.72
C GLN A 126 6.77 23.37 -21.19
N ASP A 127 7.29 22.34 -20.53
CA ASP A 127 7.37 22.28 -19.06
C ASP A 127 8.29 23.37 -18.48
N ALA A 128 9.41 23.66 -19.15
CA ALA A 128 10.29 24.77 -18.76
C ALA A 128 9.60 26.13 -18.98
N ALA A 129 8.86 26.31 -20.07
CA ALA A 129 8.11 27.54 -20.34
C ALA A 129 6.98 27.78 -19.31
N GLY A 130 6.26 26.72 -18.92
CA GLY A 130 5.22 26.80 -17.89
C GLY A 130 5.78 27.20 -16.52
N LYS A 131 6.94 26.67 -16.14
CA LYS A 131 7.62 27.04 -14.88
C LYS A 131 8.19 28.47 -14.89
N VAL A 132 8.65 28.96 -16.04
CA VAL A 132 9.16 30.34 -16.17
C VAL A 132 8.03 31.37 -16.12
N MET A 133 6.84 31.05 -16.66
CA MET A 133 5.64 31.90 -16.55
C MET A 133 5.13 32.10 -15.11
N GLN A 134 5.45 31.21 -14.17
CA GLN A 134 5.07 31.31 -12.76
C GLN A 134 6.19 31.87 -11.85
N GLY A 135 7.37 32.15 -12.41
CA GLY A 135 8.51 32.68 -11.67
C GLY A 135 8.55 34.22 -11.58
N ARG A 136 9.54 34.75 -10.87
CA ARG A 136 9.80 36.19 -10.58
C ARG A 136 9.93 37.13 -11.81
N PHE A 137 9.69 36.64 -13.03
CA PHE A 137 9.68 37.39 -14.29
C PHE A 137 8.31 37.37 -14.99
N ALA A 138 7.26 36.89 -14.32
CA ALA A 138 5.89 36.99 -14.82
C ALA A 138 5.56 38.47 -15.07
N VAL A 139 5.19 38.79 -16.32
CA VAL A 139 4.83 40.15 -16.74
C VAL A 139 3.59 40.57 -15.94
N PRO A 140 3.62 41.66 -15.16
CA PRO A 140 2.44 42.12 -14.45
C PRO A 140 1.33 42.44 -15.47
N SER A 141 0.11 41.98 -15.20
CA SER A 141 -1.05 42.28 -16.05
C SER A 141 -1.20 43.79 -16.20
N ALA A 142 -1.34 44.25 -17.44
CA ALA A 142 -1.45 45.67 -17.77
C ALA A 142 -2.59 46.34 -16.99
N PRO A 143 -2.38 47.55 -16.43
CA PRO A 143 -3.44 48.26 -15.73
C PRO A 143 -4.58 48.60 -16.69
N GLY A 144 -5.79 48.18 -16.34
CA GLY A 144 -7.00 48.48 -17.09
C GLY A 144 -7.22 49.99 -17.15
N ILE A 145 -7.36 50.50 -18.37
CA ILE A 145 -7.79 51.87 -18.63
C ILE A 145 -9.29 51.92 -18.30
N GLN A 146 -9.66 52.72 -17.30
CA GLN A 146 -11.04 53.16 -17.06
C GLN A 146 -11.44 54.21 -18.09
#